data_AF-C4WE97-F1
#
_entry.id   AF-C4WE97-F1
#
_cell.length_a   1.000
_cell.length_b   1.000
_cell.length_c   1.000
_cell.angle_alpha   90.00
_cell.angle_beta   90.00
_cell.angle_gamma   90.00
#
_symmetry.space_group_name_H-M   'P 1'
#
loop_
_entity.id
_entity.type
_entity.pdbx_description
1 polymer ?
#
loop_
_entity_poly.entity_id
_entity_poly.type
_entity_poly.pdbx_seq_one_letter_code
_entity_poly.pdbx_strand_id
1 'polypeptide(L)'
;MSGGHMLRKFGAAAITLLAAATANVLAALPARADDIPGEFDFYVLALSWSPSYCASEGPRANKQQCGTSRPFGFVVHGLWPQNEWGYPANCQVDNNRSGGSYVPRRIISSLSDIMPAAGLVAYQWRKHGSCSGLSQNDYFATLRNAFDQVNIPPSLRSLASGTAGGRRVDPILVEKAFIAANPGMKPDGISISCKRNYLQEVRICMTKDLQFRSCDEVDANACPSRSVMMPATQ
;
A
#
# COMPACT_ATOMS: atom_id res chain seq x y z
N MET A 1 -36.25 -77.85 58.71
CA MET A 1 -35.69 -76.49 58.53
C MET A 1 -35.69 -76.25 57.03
N SER A 2 -36.80 -75.81 56.45
CA SER A 2 -37.26 -74.43 56.28
C SER A 2 -36.30 -73.57 55.43
N GLY A 3 -36.83 -73.03 54.33
CA GLY A 3 -36.20 -72.05 53.44
C GLY A 3 -35.39 -72.68 52.31
N GLY A 4 -35.50 -72.31 51.05
CA GLY A 4 -36.11 -71.13 50.45
C GLY A 4 -35.51 -70.99 49.04
N HIS A 5 -36.32 -70.50 48.12
CA HIS A 5 -36.06 -70.17 46.71
C HIS A 5 -34.62 -69.74 46.34
N MET A 6 -34.22 -69.94 45.07
CA MET A 6 -34.49 -68.94 44.01
C MET A 6 -33.70 -69.25 42.73
N LEU A 7 -34.40 -69.45 41.61
CA LEU A 7 -33.84 -69.37 40.26
C LEU A 7 -33.21 -67.98 40.07
N ARG A 8 -32.00 -67.92 39.50
CA ARG A 8 -31.52 -66.71 38.81
C ARG A 8 -31.16 -67.02 37.36
N LYS A 9 -31.92 -66.33 36.53
CA LYS A 9 -31.85 -66.20 35.09
C LYS A 9 -30.75 -65.21 34.66
N PHE A 10 -30.17 -65.52 33.50
CA PHE A 10 -29.66 -64.66 32.42
C PHE A 10 -28.75 -63.46 32.72
N GLY A 11 -27.71 -63.34 31.90
CA GLY A 11 -27.01 -62.09 31.64
C GLY A 11 -25.85 -62.28 30.66
N ALA A 12 -26.15 -62.40 29.37
CA ALA A 12 -25.13 -62.27 28.33
C ALA A 12 -24.56 -60.84 28.40
N ALA A 13 -23.24 -60.73 28.61
CA ALA A 13 -22.56 -59.45 28.67
C ALA A 13 -22.58 -58.79 27.28
N ALA A 14 -23.35 -57.72 27.14
CA ALA A 14 -23.33 -56.86 25.96
C ALA A 14 -22.05 -56.02 25.99
N ILE A 15 -21.10 -56.34 25.11
CA ILE A 15 -19.93 -55.51 24.83
C ILE A 15 -20.43 -54.26 24.12
N THR A 16 -20.53 -53.15 24.85
CA THR A 16 -20.85 -51.84 24.30
C THR A 16 -19.57 -51.28 23.68
N LEU A 17 -19.50 -51.27 22.34
CA LEU A 17 -18.49 -50.48 21.61
C LEU A 17 -18.77 -48.99 21.86
N LEU A 18 -17.93 -48.35 22.67
CA LEU A 18 -17.88 -46.89 22.74
C LEU A 18 -17.15 -46.38 21.49
N ALA A 19 -17.90 -46.09 20.42
CA ALA A 19 -17.38 -45.32 19.30
C ALA A 19 -17.16 -43.88 19.76
N ALA A 20 -15.90 -43.53 20.06
CA ALA A 20 -15.51 -42.16 20.33
C ALA A 20 -15.70 -41.32 19.05
N ALA A 21 -16.82 -40.59 18.97
CA ALA A 21 -17.04 -39.59 17.95
C ALA A 21 -16.09 -38.41 18.22
N THR A 22 -14.92 -38.42 17.57
CA THR A 22 -14.05 -37.25 17.52
C THR A 22 -14.74 -36.19 16.67
N ALA A 23 -15.41 -35.25 17.33
CA ALA A 23 -15.88 -34.03 16.69
C ALA A 23 -14.65 -33.25 16.20
N ASN A 24 -14.35 -33.35 14.91
CA ASN A 24 -13.42 -32.45 14.24
C ASN A 24 -14.05 -31.05 14.23
N VAL A 25 -13.80 -30.30 15.30
CA VAL A 25 -13.98 -28.85 15.27
C VAL A 25 -12.93 -28.33 14.30
N LEU A 26 -13.35 -28.09 13.06
CA LEU A 26 -12.63 -27.20 12.14
C LEU A 26 -12.60 -25.84 12.85
N ALA A 27 -11.50 -25.56 13.54
CA ALA A 27 -11.22 -24.21 13.99
C ALA A 27 -11.23 -23.33 12.73
N ALA A 28 -12.23 -22.45 12.62
CA ALA A 28 -12.17 -21.36 11.68
C ALA A 28 -10.86 -20.63 11.96
N LEU A 29 -9.95 -20.63 10.99
CA LEU A 29 -8.77 -19.78 11.06
C LEU A 29 -9.27 -18.36 11.34
N PRO A 30 -8.70 -17.63 12.31
CA PRO A 30 -9.07 -16.23 12.50
C PRO A 30 -8.90 -15.53 11.15
N ALA A 31 -9.90 -14.73 10.76
CA ALA A 31 -9.72 -13.75 9.70
C ALA A 31 -8.41 -13.01 9.99
N ARG A 32 -7.59 -12.77 8.96
CA ARG A 32 -6.37 -11.99 9.14
C ARG A 32 -6.75 -10.69 9.88
N ALA A 33 -6.18 -10.49 11.06
CA ALA A 33 -6.05 -9.17 11.65
C ALA A 33 -5.50 -8.19 10.58
N ASP A 34 -6.00 -7.00 10.30
CA ASP A 34 -7.16 -6.25 10.77
C ASP A 34 -7.40 -5.19 9.67
N ASP A 35 -8.40 -5.36 8.77
CA ASP A 35 -8.83 -4.29 7.83
C ASP A 35 -9.67 -3.23 8.58
N ILE A 36 -9.24 -2.90 9.80
CA ILE A 36 -9.92 -1.99 10.71
C ILE A 36 -9.38 -0.58 10.45
N PRO A 37 -10.24 0.38 10.06
CA PRO A 37 -9.80 1.76 9.86
C PRO A 37 -9.09 2.33 11.10
N GLY A 38 -7.87 2.83 10.92
CA GLY A 38 -7.06 3.45 11.97
C GLY A 38 -6.04 2.52 12.64
N GLU A 39 -6.17 1.21 12.44
CA GLU A 39 -5.24 0.20 12.97
C GLU A 39 -4.20 -0.14 11.91
N PHE A 40 -3.06 0.55 12.02
CA PHE A 40 -1.87 0.33 11.20
C PHE A 40 -0.64 0.88 11.92
N ASP A 41 0.57 0.57 11.48
CA ASP A 41 1.81 0.96 12.16
C ASP A 41 2.41 2.26 11.61
N PHE A 42 2.41 2.42 10.29
CA PHE A 42 3.04 3.57 9.62
C PHE A 42 2.46 3.87 8.25
N TYR A 43 2.90 4.97 7.63
CA TYR A 43 2.56 5.32 6.26
C TYR A 43 3.71 5.05 5.29
N VAL A 44 3.37 4.65 4.07
CA VAL A 44 4.25 4.76 2.91
C VAL A 44 3.72 5.82 1.97
N LEU A 45 4.52 6.86 1.72
CA LEU A 45 4.30 7.76 0.61
C LEU A 45 4.92 7.15 -0.65
N ALA A 46 4.09 6.88 -1.65
CA ALA A 46 4.54 6.35 -2.93
C ALA A 46 4.52 7.45 -4.00
N LEU A 47 5.67 7.74 -4.60
CA LEU A 47 5.84 8.71 -5.69
C LEU A 47 6.12 7.96 -6.99
N SER A 48 5.29 8.15 -8.01
CA SER A 48 5.50 7.58 -9.35
C SER A 48 6.26 8.54 -10.24
N TRP A 49 7.20 8.04 -11.06
CA TRP A 49 7.75 8.83 -12.17
C TRP A 49 6.75 8.83 -13.33
N SER A 50 6.06 9.96 -13.54
CA SER A 50 4.95 10.07 -14.51
C SER A 50 5.34 9.65 -15.94
N PRO A 51 6.52 10.05 -16.49
CA PRO A 51 6.94 9.61 -17.82
C PRO A 51 7.12 8.09 -17.95
N SER A 52 7.59 7.40 -16.89
CA SER A 52 7.67 5.94 -16.87
C SER A 52 6.28 5.30 -16.94
N TYR A 53 5.31 5.84 -16.21
CA TYR A 53 3.92 5.38 -16.28
C TYR A 53 3.34 5.57 -17.68
N CYS A 54 3.51 6.75 -18.28
CA CYS A 54 3.02 7.05 -19.62
C CYS A 54 3.64 6.14 -20.67
N ALA A 55 4.96 5.90 -20.62
CA ALA A 55 5.65 5.00 -21.53
C ALA A 55 5.24 3.53 -21.34
N SER A 56 5.07 3.08 -20.09
CA SER A 56 4.71 1.69 -19.78
C SER A 56 3.26 1.35 -20.17
N GLU A 57 2.32 2.28 -19.97
CA GLU A 57 0.91 2.07 -20.30
C GLU A 57 0.56 2.38 -21.76
N GLY A 58 1.34 3.26 -22.42
CA GLY A 58 1.17 3.60 -23.81
C GLY A 58 -0.24 4.14 -24.11
N PRO A 59 -0.96 3.61 -25.13
CA PRO A 59 -2.31 4.06 -25.47
C PRO A 59 -3.35 3.90 -24.34
N ARG A 60 -3.08 3.05 -23.35
CA ARG A 60 -3.97 2.83 -22.18
C ARG A 60 -3.70 3.80 -21.03
N ALA A 61 -2.68 4.66 -21.16
CA ALA A 61 -2.33 5.61 -20.11
C ALA A 61 -3.45 6.64 -19.87
N ASN A 62 -3.57 7.10 -18.63
CA ASN A 62 -4.54 8.13 -18.29
C ASN A 62 -4.23 9.45 -19.04
N LYS A 63 -5.21 9.96 -19.81
CA LYS A 63 -5.04 11.17 -20.62
C LYS A 63 -4.89 12.46 -19.83
N GLN A 64 -5.40 12.53 -18.59
CA GLN A 64 -5.24 13.70 -17.72
C GLN A 64 -3.79 13.85 -17.24
N GLN A 65 -3.06 12.75 -17.16
CA GLN A 65 -1.64 12.74 -16.78
C GLN A 65 -0.71 12.77 -18.00
N CYS A 66 -1.00 11.96 -19.03
CA CYS A 66 -0.08 11.69 -20.14
C CYS A 66 -0.41 12.44 -21.43
N GLY A 67 -1.61 13.03 -21.55
CA GLY A 67 -2.10 13.71 -22.75
C GLY A 67 -2.16 15.23 -22.62
N THR A 68 -1.42 15.82 -21.68
CA THR A 68 -1.40 17.26 -21.41
C THR A 68 -0.02 17.84 -21.73
N SER A 69 0.06 19.15 -21.95
CA SER A 69 1.33 19.87 -22.12
C SER A 69 2.08 20.10 -20.80
N ARG A 70 1.57 19.61 -19.67
CA ARG A 70 2.21 19.79 -18.37
C ARG A 70 3.29 18.72 -18.17
N PRO A 71 4.56 19.11 -17.91
CA PRO A 71 5.69 18.19 -17.80
C PRO A 71 5.76 17.53 -16.42
N PHE A 72 4.80 16.66 -16.10
CA PHE A 72 4.82 15.96 -14.81
C PHE A 72 6.07 15.09 -14.67
N GLY A 73 6.84 15.32 -13.59
CA GLY A 73 7.93 14.46 -13.13
C GLY A 73 7.43 13.42 -12.12
N PHE A 74 7.94 13.48 -10.90
CA PHE A 74 7.37 12.71 -9.79
C PHE A 74 5.98 13.25 -9.43
N VAL A 75 5.01 12.33 -9.34
CA VAL A 75 3.64 12.58 -8.89
C VAL A 75 3.32 11.61 -7.76
N VAL A 76 2.42 11.98 -6.86
CA VAL A 76 1.94 11.08 -5.81
C VAL A 76 1.13 9.95 -6.43
N HIS A 77 1.53 8.72 -6.16
CA HIS A 77 0.71 7.54 -6.39
C HIS A 77 -0.30 7.40 -5.25
N GLY A 78 0.14 7.46 -4.00
CA GLY A 78 -0.73 7.45 -2.83
C GLY A 78 0.02 7.52 -1.51
N LEU A 79 -0.74 7.62 -0.42
CA LEU A 79 -0.26 7.51 0.95
C LEU A 79 -0.91 6.27 1.59
N TRP A 80 -0.11 5.25 1.91
CA TRP A 80 -0.62 3.93 2.25
C TRP A 80 -0.41 3.62 3.73
N PRO A 81 -1.48 3.40 4.51
CA PRO A 81 -1.36 2.70 5.79
C PRO A 81 -0.64 1.35 5.59
N GLN A 82 0.34 1.07 6.42
CA GLN A 82 1.18 -0.13 6.40
C GLN A 82 1.32 -0.69 7.81
N ASN A 83 1.51 -1.99 7.90
CA ASN A 83 1.97 -2.66 9.12
C ASN A 83 3.44 -3.03 8.97
N GLU A 84 4.10 -3.42 10.06
CA GLU A 84 5.46 -3.98 9.98
C GLU A 84 5.53 -5.19 9.03
N TRP A 85 4.39 -5.90 8.88
CA TRP A 85 4.21 -6.97 7.91
C TRP A 85 2.85 -6.84 7.21
N GLY A 86 2.86 -6.57 5.91
CA GLY A 86 1.67 -6.37 5.10
C GLY A 86 1.01 -4.99 5.30
N TYR A 87 -0.24 -4.87 4.87
CA TYR A 87 -0.99 -3.63 4.96
C TYR A 87 -2.50 -3.90 4.95
N PRO A 88 -3.29 -3.07 5.65
CA PRO A 88 -4.75 -3.12 5.54
C PRO A 88 -5.19 -2.58 4.18
N ALA A 89 -6.26 -3.15 3.61
CA ALA A 89 -6.76 -2.72 2.30
C ALA A 89 -8.28 -2.84 2.18
N ASN A 90 -8.88 -1.89 1.47
CA ASN A 90 -10.33 -1.86 1.20
C ASN A 90 -11.19 -1.85 2.48
N CYS A 91 -10.70 -1.19 3.53
CA CYS A 91 -11.38 -1.12 4.82
C CYS A 91 -12.78 -0.50 4.69
N GLN A 92 -13.70 -0.96 5.53
CA GLN A 92 -15.10 -0.55 5.48
C GLN A 92 -15.24 0.95 5.73
N VAL A 93 -15.92 1.64 4.82
CA VAL A 93 -16.11 3.08 4.90
C VAL A 93 -17.39 3.40 5.67
N ASP A 94 -17.27 4.17 6.75
CA ASP A 94 -18.41 4.79 7.42
C ASP A 94 -18.79 6.08 6.69
N ASN A 95 -20.02 6.16 6.17
CA ASN A 95 -20.51 7.35 5.47
C ASN A 95 -20.54 8.59 6.37
N ASN A 96 -20.77 8.44 7.67
CA ASN A 96 -20.88 9.56 8.60
C ASN A 96 -19.52 10.11 9.00
N ARG A 97 -18.54 9.24 9.25
CA ARG A 97 -17.19 9.63 9.70
C ARG A 97 -16.22 9.90 8.54
N SER A 98 -16.22 9.04 7.54
CA SER A 98 -15.25 9.08 6.43
C SER A 98 -15.78 9.83 5.21
N GLY A 99 -17.08 10.12 5.14
CA GLY A 99 -17.71 10.78 3.99
C GLY A 99 -18.00 9.85 2.80
N GLY A 100 -17.95 8.53 3.01
CA GLY A 100 -18.31 7.50 2.03
C GLY A 100 -17.23 7.18 0.99
N SER A 101 -17.54 6.23 0.12
CA SER A 101 -16.57 5.70 -0.88
C SER A 101 -16.34 6.63 -2.08
N TYR A 102 -17.22 7.61 -2.30
CA TYR A 102 -17.11 8.57 -3.39
C TYR A 102 -16.27 9.77 -2.96
N VAL A 103 -15.23 10.09 -3.75
CA VAL A 103 -14.40 11.27 -3.51
C VAL A 103 -15.00 12.52 -4.15
N PRO A 104 -15.35 13.57 -3.37
CA PRO A 104 -15.88 14.81 -3.91
C PRO A 104 -14.95 15.46 -4.94
N ARG A 105 -15.50 15.99 -6.03
CA ARG A 105 -14.74 16.64 -7.11
C ARG A 105 -13.79 17.73 -6.60
N ARG A 106 -14.20 18.52 -5.59
CA ARG A 106 -13.37 19.57 -4.99
C ARG A 106 -12.04 19.04 -4.45
N ILE A 107 -12.04 17.85 -3.83
CA ILE A 107 -10.83 17.21 -3.29
C ILE A 107 -9.95 16.76 -4.45
N ILE A 108 -10.53 16.08 -5.45
CA ILE A 108 -9.82 15.64 -6.65
C ILE A 108 -9.12 16.82 -7.34
N SER A 109 -9.84 17.93 -7.54
CA SER A 109 -9.30 19.13 -8.18
C SER A 109 -8.14 19.75 -7.39
N SER A 110 -8.22 19.73 -6.05
CA SER A 110 -7.16 20.26 -5.16
C SER A 110 -5.85 19.47 -5.18
N LEU A 111 -5.86 18.28 -5.77
CA LEU A 111 -4.68 17.41 -5.89
C LEU A 111 -4.11 17.36 -7.31
N SER A 112 -4.73 18.04 -8.29
CA SER A 112 -4.39 17.90 -9.71
C SER A 112 -2.93 18.24 -10.09
N ASP A 113 -2.24 18.97 -9.22
CA ASP A 113 -0.81 19.28 -9.33
C ASP A 113 0.13 18.15 -8.92
N ILE A 114 -0.31 17.26 -8.02
CA ILE A 114 0.49 16.14 -7.50
C ILE A 114 -0.11 14.76 -7.80
N MET A 115 -1.41 14.67 -8.12
CA MET A 115 -2.16 13.47 -8.49
C MET A 115 -3.10 13.79 -9.66
N PRO A 116 -2.59 13.87 -10.90
CA PRO A 116 -3.36 14.40 -12.03
C PRO A 116 -4.55 13.53 -12.48
N ALA A 117 -4.51 12.22 -12.20
CA ALA A 117 -5.55 11.29 -12.62
C ALA A 117 -6.68 11.19 -11.59
N ALA A 118 -7.89 11.67 -11.91
CA ALA A 118 -9.04 11.64 -11.00
C ALA A 118 -9.42 10.22 -10.56
N GLY A 119 -9.35 9.26 -11.48
CA GLY A 119 -9.61 7.84 -11.18
C GLY A 119 -8.58 7.25 -10.22
N LEU A 120 -7.35 7.75 -10.22
CA LEU A 120 -6.31 7.34 -9.27
C LEU A 120 -6.68 7.80 -7.86
N VAL A 121 -7.06 9.06 -7.68
CA VAL A 121 -7.48 9.62 -6.38
C VAL A 121 -8.61 8.77 -5.78
N ALA A 122 -9.63 8.46 -6.57
CA ALA A 122 -10.76 7.64 -6.12
C ALA A 122 -10.37 6.18 -5.78
N TYR A 123 -9.46 5.59 -6.55
CA TYR A 123 -8.94 4.25 -6.28
C TYR A 123 -8.12 4.20 -4.98
N GLN A 124 -7.23 5.18 -4.79
CA GLN A 124 -6.35 5.26 -3.63
C GLN A 124 -7.13 5.50 -2.34
N TRP A 125 -8.18 6.33 -2.38
CA TRP A 125 -9.11 6.43 -1.26
C TRP A 125 -9.71 5.08 -0.89
N ARG A 126 -10.37 4.41 -1.85
CA ARG A 126 -11.09 3.17 -1.56
C ARG A 126 -10.17 2.05 -1.07
N LYS A 127 -8.97 1.93 -1.63
CA LYS A 127 -8.07 0.83 -1.29
C LYS A 127 -7.24 1.11 -0.03
N HIS A 128 -6.74 2.33 0.13
CA HIS A 128 -5.75 2.66 1.17
C HIS A 128 -6.25 3.76 2.12
N GLY A 129 -6.84 4.83 1.59
CA GLY A 129 -7.31 5.95 2.40
C GLY A 129 -8.39 5.56 3.42
N SER A 130 -9.30 4.66 3.05
CA SER A 130 -10.36 4.16 3.95
C SER A 130 -9.80 3.43 5.18
N CYS A 131 -8.58 2.91 5.11
CA CYS A 131 -7.93 2.22 6.21
C CYS A 131 -7.22 3.16 7.19
N SER A 132 -7.11 4.45 6.88
CA SER A 132 -6.40 5.42 7.74
C SER A 132 -7.17 5.78 9.02
N GLY A 133 -8.48 5.52 9.09
CA GLY A 133 -9.35 6.01 10.15
C GLY A 133 -9.69 7.50 10.06
N LEU A 134 -9.15 8.22 9.07
CA LEU A 134 -9.37 9.64 8.85
C LEU A 134 -10.62 9.91 8.00
N SER A 135 -11.14 11.15 8.08
CA SER A 135 -12.06 11.65 7.07
C SER A 135 -11.35 11.80 5.72
N GLN A 136 -12.09 11.84 4.61
CA GLN A 136 -11.47 12.09 3.29
C GLN A 136 -10.67 13.41 3.26
N ASN A 137 -11.21 14.49 3.83
CA ASN A 137 -10.52 15.78 3.84
C ASN A 137 -9.19 15.65 4.58
N ASP A 138 -9.20 15.01 5.76
CA ASP A 138 -8.00 14.87 6.59
C ASP A 138 -6.99 13.92 5.94
N TYR A 139 -7.44 12.80 5.37
CA TYR A 139 -6.55 11.88 4.66
C TYR A 139 -5.82 12.55 3.49
N PHE A 140 -6.55 13.29 2.65
CA PHE A 140 -5.94 13.96 1.51
C PHE A 140 -5.10 15.18 1.90
N ALA A 141 -5.42 15.85 3.01
CA ALA A 141 -4.55 16.85 3.61
C ALA A 141 -3.25 16.22 4.12
N THR A 142 -3.33 15.10 4.85
CA THR A 142 -2.16 14.33 5.32
C THR A 142 -1.32 13.82 4.15
N LEU A 143 -1.93 13.35 3.06
CA LEU A 143 -1.23 12.97 1.83
C LEU A 143 -0.44 14.12 1.23
N ARG A 144 -1.03 15.32 1.15
CA ARG A 144 -0.31 16.50 0.66
C ARG A 144 0.82 16.90 1.61
N ASN A 145 0.57 16.91 2.91
CA ASN A 145 1.59 17.22 3.91
C ASN A 145 2.77 16.24 3.83
N ALA A 146 2.50 14.95 3.63
CA ALA A 146 3.53 13.94 3.42
C ALA A 146 4.36 14.23 2.17
N PHE A 147 3.71 14.59 1.06
CA PHE A 147 4.40 15.00 -0.16
C PHE A 147 5.27 16.24 0.03
N ASP A 148 4.73 17.26 0.69
CA ASP A 148 5.41 18.54 0.92
C ASP A 148 6.62 18.41 1.88
N GLN A 149 6.64 17.39 2.74
CA GLN A 149 7.82 17.07 3.56
C GLN A 149 9.00 16.48 2.76
N VAL A 150 8.76 15.95 1.55
CA VAL A 150 9.80 15.30 0.75
C VAL A 150 10.43 16.26 -0.25
N ASN A 151 11.72 16.48 -0.11
CA ASN A 151 12.54 17.17 -1.09
C ASN A 151 12.90 16.22 -2.23
N ILE A 152 12.29 16.43 -3.41
CA ILE A 152 12.73 15.77 -4.64
C ILE A 152 14.15 16.29 -5.01
N PRO A 153 15.13 15.40 -5.22
CA PRO A 153 16.50 15.80 -5.57
C PRO A 153 16.52 16.69 -6.82
N PRO A 154 17.28 17.80 -6.85
CA PRO A 154 17.31 18.72 -7.99
C PRO A 154 17.58 18.04 -9.34
N SER A 155 18.47 17.04 -9.37
CA SER A 155 18.79 16.23 -10.55
C SER A 155 17.64 15.35 -11.07
N LEU A 156 16.55 15.25 -10.32
CA LEU A 156 15.36 14.45 -10.61
C LEU A 156 14.06 15.28 -10.66
N ARG A 157 14.11 16.60 -10.46
CA ARG A 157 12.92 17.47 -10.51
C ARG A 157 12.34 17.60 -11.92
N SER A 158 13.22 17.72 -12.91
CA SER A 158 12.88 17.69 -14.31
C SER A 158 14.05 17.07 -15.06
N LEU A 159 13.77 16.01 -15.81
CA LEU A 159 14.67 15.55 -16.86
C LEU A 159 14.27 16.34 -18.10
N ALA A 160 14.90 17.52 -18.25
CA ALA A 160 14.61 18.44 -19.33
C ALA A 160 14.72 17.74 -20.70
N SER A 161 13.87 18.14 -21.63
CA SER A 161 13.72 17.61 -22.99
C SER A 161 15.01 17.61 -23.84
N GLY A 162 16.11 18.18 -23.34
CA GLY A 162 17.45 18.15 -23.95
C GLY A 162 18.14 16.78 -23.90
N THR A 163 17.72 15.86 -23.04
CA THR A 163 18.05 14.43 -23.18
C THR A 163 16.93 13.75 -23.95
N ALA A 164 16.98 13.80 -25.28
CA ALA A 164 16.01 13.16 -26.15
C ALA A 164 15.81 11.67 -25.74
N GLY A 165 14.62 11.33 -25.24
CA GLY A 165 14.26 9.98 -24.80
C GLY A 165 14.47 9.65 -23.32
N GLY A 166 14.99 10.57 -22.50
CA GLY A 166 15.29 10.34 -21.08
C GLY A 166 16.69 9.78 -20.85
N ARG A 167 16.90 9.11 -19.72
CA ARG A 167 18.20 8.52 -19.35
C ARG A 167 18.05 7.20 -18.63
N ARG A 168 19.11 6.39 -18.65
CA ARG A 168 19.22 5.23 -17.76
C ARG A 168 19.82 5.66 -16.41
N VAL A 169 19.32 5.08 -15.34
CA VAL A 169 19.77 5.35 -13.97
C VAL A 169 19.99 4.04 -13.22
N ASP A 170 20.89 4.06 -12.24
CA ASP A 170 20.96 3.04 -11.20
C ASP A 170 19.96 3.41 -10.09
N PRO A 171 18.97 2.54 -9.77
CA PRO A 171 18.04 2.75 -8.66
C PRO A 171 18.73 3.10 -7.34
N ILE A 172 19.89 2.51 -7.04
CA ILE A 172 20.63 2.80 -5.79
C ILE A 172 21.20 4.22 -5.79
N LEU A 173 21.57 4.75 -6.95
CA LEU A 173 21.98 6.16 -7.04
C LEU A 173 20.79 7.11 -6.91
N VAL A 174 19.60 6.70 -7.35
CA VAL A 174 18.36 7.45 -7.12
C VAL A 174 18.04 7.50 -5.63
N GLU A 175 18.07 6.35 -4.95
CA GLU A 175 17.87 6.25 -3.50
C GLU A 175 18.83 7.15 -2.72
N LYS A 176 20.13 7.04 -2.99
CA LYS A 176 21.16 7.90 -2.38
C LYS A 176 20.91 9.38 -2.62
N ALA A 177 20.42 9.77 -3.79
CA ALA A 177 20.09 11.15 -4.09
C ALA A 177 18.90 11.64 -3.25
N PHE A 178 17.87 10.81 -3.04
CA PHE A 178 16.76 11.13 -2.15
C PHE A 178 17.21 11.25 -0.69
N ILE A 179 18.02 10.31 -0.20
CA ILE A 179 18.58 10.37 1.16
C ILE A 179 19.38 11.67 1.36
N ALA A 180 20.25 12.01 0.40
CA ALA A 180 21.06 13.23 0.48
C ALA A 180 20.21 14.52 0.47
N ALA A 181 19.06 14.51 -0.20
CA ALA A 181 18.16 15.66 -0.27
C ALA A 181 17.23 15.79 0.95
N ASN A 182 17.11 14.75 1.79
CA ASN A 182 16.13 14.67 2.88
C ASN A 182 16.82 14.32 4.21
N PRO A 183 17.26 15.32 5.00
CA PRO A 183 17.86 15.08 6.30
C PRO A 183 16.94 14.25 7.22
N GLY A 184 17.50 13.24 7.89
CA GLY A 184 16.76 12.31 8.74
C GLY A 184 16.26 11.05 8.04
N MET A 185 16.23 11.03 6.69
CA MET A 185 15.94 9.82 5.93
C MET A 185 17.12 8.84 6.02
N LYS A 186 16.82 7.58 6.35
CA LYS A 186 17.81 6.49 6.42
C LYS A 186 17.68 5.57 5.20
N PRO A 187 18.73 4.79 4.86
CA PRO A 187 18.68 3.84 3.74
C PRO A 187 17.54 2.84 3.83
N ASP A 188 17.26 2.31 5.02
CA ASP A 188 16.19 1.37 5.34
C ASP A 188 14.80 2.01 5.44
N GLY A 189 14.66 3.31 5.14
CA GLY A 189 13.40 4.06 5.16
C GLY A 189 12.88 4.48 3.77
N ILE A 190 13.54 4.04 2.71
CA ILE A 190 13.22 4.37 1.33
C ILE A 190 13.45 3.16 0.43
N SER A 191 12.57 2.94 -0.55
CA SER A 191 12.71 1.85 -1.52
C SER A 191 12.42 2.36 -2.92
N ILE A 192 13.30 2.04 -3.87
CA ILE A 192 13.12 2.36 -5.30
C ILE A 192 12.60 1.12 -6.01
N SER A 193 11.38 1.18 -6.51
CA SER A 193 10.78 0.07 -7.28
C SER A 193 10.93 0.28 -8.77
N CYS A 194 10.98 -0.82 -9.51
CA CYS A 194 10.99 -0.81 -10.97
C CYS A 194 10.01 -1.83 -11.52
N LYS A 195 9.50 -1.53 -12.72
CA LYS A 195 8.61 -2.43 -13.46
C LYS A 195 9.10 -2.53 -14.88
N ARG A 196 9.27 -3.77 -15.36
CA ARG A 196 9.96 -4.06 -16.61
C ARG A 196 11.33 -3.38 -16.59
N ASN A 197 11.61 -2.49 -17.54
CA ASN A 197 12.86 -1.77 -17.65
C ASN A 197 12.76 -0.30 -17.17
N TYR A 198 11.68 0.11 -16.49
CA TYR A 198 11.47 1.50 -16.06
C TYR A 198 11.57 1.65 -14.54
N LEU A 199 12.11 2.78 -14.08
CA LEU A 199 11.92 3.21 -12.69
C LEU A 199 10.43 3.49 -12.49
N GLN A 200 9.82 2.85 -11.49
CA GLN A 200 8.39 2.91 -11.28
C GLN A 200 8.04 3.87 -10.14
N GLU A 201 8.49 3.57 -8.93
CA GLU A 201 8.14 4.33 -7.73
C GLU A 201 9.33 4.58 -6.83
N VAL A 202 9.23 5.66 -6.06
CA VAL A 202 9.99 5.90 -4.84
C VAL A 202 9.01 5.75 -3.69
N ARG A 203 9.27 4.82 -2.77
CA ARG A 203 8.44 4.56 -1.60
C ARG A 203 9.19 5.03 -0.38
N ILE A 204 8.58 5.92 0.40
CA ILE A 204 9.20 6.55 1.56
C ILE A 204 8.36 6.23 2.78
N CYS A 205 9.00 5.68 3.80
CA CYS A 205 8.34 5.27 5.02
C CYS A 205 8.31 6.40 6.06
N MET A 206 7.13 6.62 6.61
CA MET A 206 6.82 7.72 7.48
C MET A 206 6.01 7.26 8.68
N THR A 207 6.29 7.79 9.86
CA THR A 207 5.43 7.62 11.03
C THR A 207 4.03 8.23 10.78
N LYS A 208 3.07 8.00 11.68
CA LYS A 208 1.73 8.60 11.56
C LYS A 208 1.73 10.13 11.64
N ASP A 209 2.74 10.70 12.30
CA ASP A 209 3.08 12.14 12.35
C ASP A 209 4.07 12.58 11.25
N LEU A 210 4.23 11.73 10.23
CA LEU A 210 4.95 11.99 8.98
C LEU A 210 6.47 12.12 9.08
N GLN A 211 7.08 11.77 10.22
CA GLN A 211 8.53 11.73 10.35
C GLN A 211 9.12 10.53 9.59
N PHE A 212 10.30 10.68 8.97
CA PHE A 212 10.97 9.57 8.31
C PHE A 212 11.30 8.45 9.30
N ARG A 213 11.08 7.21 8.88
CA ARG A 213 11.39 6.00 9.66
C ARG A 213 11.87 4.86 8.77
N SER A 214 12.46 3.84 9.40
CA SER A 214 12.82 2.58 8.76
C SER A 214 11.59 1.67 8.55
N CYS A 215 11.66 0.77 7.56
CA CYS A 215 10.61 -0.17 7.16
C CYS A 215 11.16 -1.37 6.35
N ASP A 216 11.65 -2.40 7.04
CA ASP A 216 12.38 -3.52 6.43
C ASP A 216 11.62 -4.24 5.30
N GLU A 217 10.31 -4.49 5.44
CA GLU A 217 9.53 -5.19 4.40
C GLU A 217 9.45 -4.37 3.10
N VAL A 218 9.31 -3.05 3.20
CA VAL A 218 9.22 -2.17 2.04
C VAL A 218 10.58 -2.03 1.36
N ASP A 219 11.65 -1.88 2.14
CA ASP A 219 13.04 -1.85 1.67
C ASP A 219 13.42 -3.14 0.91
N ALA A 220 13.07 -4.30 1.46
CA ALA A 220 13.35 -5.61 0.84
C ALA A 220 12.74 -5.79 -0.56
N ASN A 221 11.75 -4.97 -0.93
CA ASN A 221 11.11 -4.98 -2.25
C ASN A 221 11.74 -3.99 -3.26
N ALA A 222 12.95 -3.52 -3.01
CA ALA A 222 13.70 -2.65 -3.91
C ALA A 222 13.99 -3.31 -5.27
N CYS A 223 14.16 -2.48 -6.30
CA CYS A 223 14.50 -2.90 -7.65
C CYS A 223 15.87 -3.60 -7.68
N PRO A 224 15.97 -4.86 -8.13
CA PRO A 224 17.25 -5.56 -8.17
C PRO A 224 18.15 -5.12 -9.34
N SER A 225 17.61 -4.39 -10.32
CA SER A 225 18.36 -3.93 -11.50
C SER A 225 19.32 -2.78 -11.15
N ARG A 226 20.51 -2.77 -11.75
CA ARG A 226 21.47 -1.65 -11.68
C ARG A 226 21.29 -0.62 -12.79
N SER A 227 20.29 -0.81 -13.65
CA SER A 227 20.06 0.07 -14.77
C SER A 227 18.60 0.00 -15.22
N VAL A 228 17.87 1.10 -15.07
CA VAL A 228 16.48 1.27 -15.50
C VAL A 228 16.30 2.57 -16.26
N MET A 229 15.32 2.61 -17.16
CA MET A 229 14.95 3.79 -17.93
C MET A 229 14.14 4.75 -17.07
N MET A 230 14.51 6.03 -17.12
CA MET A 230 13.70 7.16 -16.69
C MET A 230 13.46 8.06 -17.91
N PRO A 231 12.29 7.97 -18.55
CA PRO A 231 11.95 8.83 -19.69
C PRO A 231 11.95 10.30 -19.27
N ALA A 232 12.26 11.21 -20.19
CA ALA A 232 12.22 12.64 -19.95
C ALA A 232 10.78 13.12 -19.64
N THR A 233 10.66 14.23 -18.92
CA THR A 233 9.35 14.89 -18.75
C THR A 233 8.88 15.44 -20.11
N GLN A 234 7.62 15.15 -20.48
CA GLN A 234 7.03 15.57 -21.77
C GLN A 234 6.79 17.07 -21.83
#